data_AF-A0A6H2C0G6-F1
#
_entry.id   AF-A0A6H2C0G6-F1
#
_cell.length_a   1.000
_cell.length_b   1.000
_cell.length_c   1.000
_cell.angle_alpha   90.00
_cell.angle_beta   90.00
_cell.angle_gamma   90.00
#
_symmetry.space_group_name_H-M   'P 1'
#
loop_
_entity.id
_entity.type
_entity.pdbx_description
1 polymer ?
#
loop_
_entity_poly.entity_id
_entity_poly.type
_entity_poly.pdbx_seq_one_letter_code
_entity_poly.pdbx_strand_id
1 'polypeptide(L)'
;MSSTPSLREQQHPLIRQLADCIEAVWHKHLDLSPYHLPAELGYVEGKLEGEKLIIENRCYQSPQFRKIHLELARVGNMLDILHCVMFPRPEYDIPMFGCDLVGGRGQISAAIADLSPVNLERILPDGYNSQLSKLTTSNFSQPRDLPEWGNIFSDFCLFIRPSSPQEETMFLSHVESFLDIHCTQAIASSPVAPEKVAQIIAGQHNYCTKQQQNDKTRRVLEKAFGVDWAENYMTTVLFDLPELPEMSAIKNCY
;
A
#
# COMPACT_ATOMS: atom_id res chain seq x y z
N MET A 1 27.25 -13.88 -4.94
CA MET A 1 26.67 -12.56 -4.59
C MET A 1 26.40 -12.59 -3.10
N SER A 2 26.99 -11.68 -2.32
CA SER A 2 26.68 -11.57 -0.89
C SER A 2 25.25 -11.06 -0.79
N SER A 3 24.32 -11.90 -0.32
CA SER A 3 22.94 -11.49 -0.08
C SER A 3 22.94 -10.61 1.17
N THR A 4 22.89 -9.29 0.99
CA THR A 4 22.66 -8.38 2.10
C THR A 4 21.32 -8.76 2.76
N PRO A 5 21.26 -8.93 4.09
CA PRO A 5 20.00 -9.21 4.77
C PRO A 5 18.97 -8.12 4.48
N SER A 6 17.72 -8.51 4.28
CA SER A 6 16.58 -7.60 4.08
C SER A 6 16.49 -6.59 5.22
N LEU A 7 16.11 -5.34 4.91
CA LEU A 7 16.01 -4.27 5.90
C LEU A 7 15.07 -4.63 7.07
N ARG A 8 14.07 -5.49 6.83
CA ARG A 8 13.12 -5.95 7.85
C ARG A 8 13.77 -6.60 9.06
N GLU A 9 14.95 -7.22 8.92
CA GLU A 9 15.66 -7.84 10.05
C GLU A 9 16.23 -6.81 11.04
N GLN A 10 16.27 -5.54 10.64
CA GLN A 10 16.75 -4.45 11.47
C GLN A 10 15.61 -3.58 12.01
N GLN A 11 14.40 -3.73 11.48
CA GLN A 11 13.22 -2.91 11.83
C GLN A 11 12.43 -3.48 13.02
N HIS A 12 11.45 -2.71 13.48
CA HIS A 12 10.48 -3.14 14.50
C HIS A 12 9.88 -4.55 14.21
N PRO A 13 9.70 -5.42 15.23
CA PRO A 13 9.17 -6.77 15.03
C PRO A 13 7.85 -6.82 14.25
N LEU A 14 6.88 -5.94 14.56
CA LEU A 14 5.62 -5.85 13.82
C LEU A 14 5.82 -5.55 12.33
N ILE A 15 6.78 -4.66 11.98
CA ILE A 15 7.07 -4.34 10.57
C ILE A 15 7.60 -5.56 9.84
N ARG A 16 8.53 -6.30 10.47
CA ARG A 16 9.04 -7.55 9.90
C ARG A 16 7.93 -8.57 9.69
N GLN A 17 7.15 -8.84 10.74
CA GLN A 17 6.07 -9.82 10.69
C GLN A 17 5.02 -9.44 9.64
N LEU A 18 4.69 -8.16 9.50
CA LEU A 18 3.75 -7.70 8.50
C LEU A 18 4.31 -7.80 7.08
N ALA A 19 5.58 -7.45 6.86
CA ALA A 19 6.24 -7.64 5.56
C ALA A 19 6.26 -9.11 5.12
N ASP A 20 6.58 -10.02 6.05
CA ASP A 20 6.58 -11.47 5.81
C ASP A 20 5.16 -11.99 5.51
N CYS A 21 4.16 -11.54 6.28
CA CYS A 21 2.76 -11.88 6.08
C CYS A 21 2.25 -11.43 4.71
N ILE A 22 2.51 -10.17 4.34
CA ILE A 22 2.11 -9.57 3.07
C ILE A 22 2.64 -10.41 1.90
N GLU A 23 3.95 -10.67 1.86
CA GLU A 23 4.55 -11.46 0.78
C GLU A 23 4.06 -12.91 0.79
N ALA A 24 3.88 -13.52 1.97
CA ALA A 24 3.35 -14.88 2.07
C ALA A 24 1.94 -14.99 1.47
N VAL A 25 1.05 -14.04 1.76
CA VAL A 25 -0.31 -14.03 1.19
C VAL A 25 -0.24 -13.82 -0.33
N TRP A 26 0.58 -12.89 -0.81
CA TRP A 26 0.76 -12.69 -2.26
C TRP A 26 1.23 -13.95 -2.96
N HIS A 27 2.28 -14.61 -2.47
CA HIS A 27 2.81 -15.85 -3.06
C HIS A 27 1.85 -17.04 -2.97
N LYS A 28 1.00 -17.07 -1.93
CA LYS A 28 -0.01 -18.12 -1.76
C LYS A 28 -1.16 -17.97 -2.75
N HIS A 29 -1.58 -16.74 -3.04
CA HIS A 29 -2.82 -16.49 -3.79
C HIS A 29 -2.61 -16.06 -5.25
N LEU A 30 -1.57 -15.27 -5.53
CA LEU A 30 -1.44 -14.56 -6.80
C LEU A 30 -0.38 -15.20 -7.70
N ASP A 31 -0.62 -15.12 -9.01
CA ASP A 31 0.41 -15.38 -10.03
C ASP A 31 1.27 -14.13 -10.21
N LEU A 32 2.41 -14.10 -9.52
CA LEU A 32 3.28 -12.93 -9.43
C LEU A 32 4.34 -12.95 -10.53
N SER A 33 4.52 -11.80 -11.17
CA SER A 33 5.68 -11.48 -12.00
C SER A 33 6.36 -10.22 -11.46
N PRO A 34 7.68 -10.05 -11.68
CA PRO A 34 8.37 -8.85 -11.22
C PRO A 34 7.81 -7.59 -11.91
N TYR A 35 7.72 -6.51 -11.15
CA TYR A 35 7.52 -5.16 -11.69
C TYR A 35 8.83 -4.39 -11.53
N HIS A 36 9.44 -4.03 -12.65
CA HIS A 36 10.77 -3.42 -12.65
C HIS A 36 10.67 -1.91 -12.45
N LEU A 37 11.00 -1.46 -11.24
CA LEU A 37 11.39 -0.07 -11.00
C LEU A 37 12.77 0.20 -11.65
N PRO A 38 13.11 1.47 -11.92
CA PRO A 38 14.49 1.85 -12.21
C PRO A 38 15.45 1.25 -11.18
N ALA A 39 16.59 0.70 -11.63
CA ALA A 39 17.46 -0.14 -10.80
C ALA A 39 17.96 0.60 -9.54
N GLU A 40 18.17 1.91 -9.67
CA GLU A 40 18.56 2.84 -8.61
C GLU A 40 17.48 3.05 -7.54
N LEU A 41 16.23 2.66 -7.79
CA LEU A 41 15.11 2.79 -6.85
C LEU A 41 14.77 1.48 -6.13
N GLY A 42 15.39 0.35 -6.51
CA GLY A 42 15.21 -0.91 -5.77
C GLY A 42 15.82 -0.88 -4.36
N TYR A 43 16.96 -0.21 -4.22
CA TYR A 43 17.63 0.02 -2.95
C TYR A 43 18.24 1.43 -2.94
N VAL A 44 17.75 2.29 -2.04
CA VAL A 44 18.15 3.69 -1.95
C VAL A 44 18.83 3.93 -0.61
N GLU A 45 19.98 4.61 -0.63
CA GLU A 45 20.62 5.12 0.58
C GLU A 45 20.69 6.64 0.56
N GLY A 46 20.46 7.25 1.72
CA GLY A 46 20.57 8.69 1.93
C GLY A 46 21.03 9.03 3.35
N LYS A 47 20.95 10.30 3.71
CA LYS A 47 21.18 10.77 5.08
C LYS A 47 20.09 11.72 5.51
N LEU A 48 19.64 11.59 6.75
CA LEU A 48 18.68 12.51 7.35
C LEU A 48 19.16 12.87 8.75
N GLU A 49 19.41 14.16 8.98
CA GLU A 49 19.86 14.69 10.29
C GLU A 49 21.13 13.97 10.83
N GLY A 50 22.02 13.54 9.93
CA GLY A 50 23.25 12.82 10.26
C GLY A 50 23.11 11.29 10.34
N GLU A 51 21.88 10.78 10.40
CA GLU A 51 21.57 9.35 10.43
C GLU A 51 21.47 8.76 9.02
N LYS A 52 21.85 7.48 8.88
CA LYS A 52 21.73 6.75 7.60
C LYS A 52 20.25 6.49 7.32
N LEU A 53 19.79 6.89 6.14
CA LEU A 53 18.47 6.52 5.62
C LEU A 53 18.64 5.40 4.59
N ILE A 54 17.84 4.34 4.71
CA ILE A 54 17.79 3.22 3.76
C ILE A 54 16.33 3.02 3.36
N ILE A 55 16.09 2.83 2.07
CA ILE A 55 14.80 2.41 1.51
C ILE A 55 15.02 1.16 0.66
N GLU A 56 14.21 0.15 0.86
CA GLU A 56 14.21 -1.11 0.13
C GLU A 56 12.83 -1.30 -0.51
N ASN A 57 12.80 -1.36 -1.84
CA ASN A 57 11.57 -1.52 -2.62
C ASN A 57 11.48 -2.91 -3.24
N ARG A 58 10.32 -3.55 -3.07
CA ARG A 58 9.93 -4.75 -3.81
C ARG A 58 8.64 -4.49 -4.55
N CYS A 59 8.67 -4.71 -5.86
CA CYS A 59 7.51 -4.53 -6.71
C CYS A 59 7.23 -5.80 -7.52
N TYR A 60 5.95 -6.18 -7.53
CA TYR A 60 5.41 -7.25 -8.33
C TYR A 60 4.23 -6.73 -9.15
N GLN A 61 3.73 -7.56 -10.04
CA GLN A 61 2.46 -7.38 -10.75
C GLN A 61 1.81 -8.74 -10.98
N SER A 62 0.50 -8.72 -11.27
CA SER A 62 -0.26 -9.92 -11.62
C SER A 62 -1.23 -9.60 -12.77
N PRO A 63 -2.04 -10.57 -13.25
CA PRO A 63 -3.10 -10.27 -14.19
C PRO A 63 -4.09 -9.22 -13.67
N GLN A 64 -4.40 -9.21 -12.38
CA GLN A 64 -5.37 -8.29 -11.77
C GLN A 64 -4.74 -7.01 -11.21
N PHE A 65 -3.45 -7.02 -10.89
CA PHE A 65 -2.76 -5.87 -10.29
C PHE A 65 -1.67 -5.34 -11.21
N ARG A 66 -1.75 -4.05 -11.58
CA ARG A 66 -0.72 -3.38 -12.39
C ARG A 66 0.59 -3.22 -11.63
N LYS A 67 0.50 -3.05 -10.31
CA LYS A 67 1.63 -2.87 -9.40
C LYS A 67 1.24 -3.30 -7.99
N ILE A 68 2.11 -4.07 -7.36
CA ILE A 68 2.03 -4.51 -5.97
C ILE A 68 3.36 -4.09 -5.35
N HIS A 69 3.34 -3.08 -4.49
CA HIS A 69 4.56 -2.43 -4.00
C HIS A 69 4.65 -2.57 -2.49
N LEU A 70 5.75 -3.15 -2.01
CA LEU A 70 6.18 -3.15 -0.62
C LEU A 70 7.46 -2.33 -0.49
N GLU A 71 7.40 -1.28 0.31
CA GLU A 71 8.53 -0.43 0.68
C GLU A 71 8.83 -0.60 2.16
N LEU A 72 10.11 -0.80 2.47
CA LEU A 72 10.65 -0.75 3.82
C LEU A 72 11.64 0.39 3.91
N ALA A 73 11.47 1.30 4.86
CA ALA A 73 12.43 2.37 5.08
C ALA A 73 12.88 2.46 6.55
N ARG A 74 14.13 2.88 6.76
CA ARG A 74 14.72 3.06 8.08
C ARG A 74 15.63 4.27 8.10
N VAL A 75 15.54 5.08 9.16
CA VAL A 75 16.45 6.20 9.44
C VAL A 75 17.15 5.97 10.78
N GLY A 76 18.41 5.54 10.73
CA GLY A 76 19.19 5.23 11.93
C GLY A 76 18.43 4.29 12.87
N ASN A 77 18.25 4.72 14.13
CA ASN A 77 17.35 4.07 15.10
C ASN A 77 16.10 4.93 15.41
N MET A 78 15.87 5.98 14.62
CA MET A 78 14.87 7.01 14.90
C MET A 78 13.51 6.68 14.27
N LEU A 79 13.51 6.05 13.10
CA LEU A 79 12.31 5.86 12.30
C LEU A 79 12.39 4.54 11.53
N ASP A 80 11.32 3.76 11.60
CA ASP A 80 11.05 2.60 10.75
C ASP A 80 9.70 2.83 10.05
N ILE A 81 9.65 2.50 8.76
CA ILE A 81 8.46 2.60 7.93
C ILE A 81 8.28 1.28 7.17
N LEU A 82 7.03 0.82 7.11
CA LEU A 82 6.54 -0.09 6.09
C LEU A 82 5.43 0.64 5.35
N HIS A 83 5.51 0.63 4.02
CA HIS A 83 4.47 1.12 3.14
C HIS A 83 4.12 0.02 2.15
N CYS A 84 2.84 -0.22 1.93
CA CYS A 84 2.40 -1.22 0.97
C CYS A 84 1.14 -0.76 0.26
N VAL A 85 1.12 -0.87 -1.08
CA VAL A 85 -0.07 -0.60 -1.90
C VAL A 85 -0.20 -1.63 -3.01
N MET A 86 -1.43 -2.09 -3.25
CA MET A 86 -1.79 -2.89 -4.43
C MET A 86 -2.66 -2.05 -5.36
N PHE A 87 -2.14 -1.77 -6.54
CA PHE A 87 -2.81 -1.01 -7.59
C PHE A 87 -3.46 -2.01 -8.57
N PRO A 88 -4.80 -2.13 -8.59
CA PRO A 88 -5.48 -3.01 -9.53
C PRO A 88 -5.37 -2.46 -10.95
N ARG A 89 -5.40 -3.35 -11.95
CA ARG A 89 -5.60 -2.91 -13.33
C ARG A 89 -7.03 -2.39 -13.50
N PRO A 90 -7.25 -1.32 -14.27
CA PRO A 90 -8.53 -0.61 -14.30
C PRO A 90 -9.66 -1.41 -14.96
N GLU A 91 -9.34 -2.53 -15.62
CA GLU A 91 -10.32 -3.46 -16.17
C GLU A 91 -11.07 -4.23 -15.08
N TYR A 92 -10.58 -4.25 -13.83
CA TYR A 92 -11.19 -4.99 -12.73
C TYR A 92 -11.73 -4.03 -11.66
N ASP A 93 -12.96 -4.27 -11.20
CA ASP A 93 -13.59 -3.51 -10.11
C ASP A 93 -13.06 -3.96 -8.74
N ILE A 94 -11.79 -3.67 -8.50
CA ILE A 94 -11.04 -4.06 -7.32
C ILE A 94 -10.64 -2.78 -6.56
N PRO A 95 -10.82 -2.71 -5.23
CA PRO A 95 -10.38 -1.57 -4.42
C PRO A 95 -8.85 -1.47 -4.33
N MET A 96 -8.34 -0.35 -3.82
CA MET A 96 -6.92 -0.17 -3.51
C MET A 96 -6.63 -0.78 -2.14
N PHE A 97 -5.82 -1.84 -2.05
CA PHE A 97 -5.25 -2.20 -0.75
C PHE A 97 -4.12 -1.23 -0.41
N GLY A 98 -4.14 -0.69 0.80
CA GLY A 98 -3.06 0.14 1.33
C GLY A 98 -2.82 -0.14 2.81
N CYS A 99 -1.56 -0.24 3.22
CA CYS A 99 -1.21 -0.21 4.64
C CYS A 99 0.12 0.52 4.89
N ASP A 100 0.18 1.22 6.03
CA ASP A 100 1.39 1.89 6.48
C ASP A 100 1.63 1.60 7.97
N LEU A 101 2.87 1.29 8.32
CA LEU A 101 3.36 1.30 9.69
C LEU A 101 4.43 2.37 9.82
N VAL A 102 4.33 3.21 10.85
CA VAL A 102 5.36 4.17 11.22
C VAL A 102 5.74 3.98 12.67
N GLY A 103 6.98 3.59 12.92
CA GLY A 103 7.52 3.35 14.25
C GLY A 103 8.85 4.05 14.47
N GLY A 104 9.28 4.11 15.72
CA GLY A 104 10.59 4.66 16.09
C GLY A 104 10.93 4.29 17.52
N ARG A 105 12.22 4.05 17.79
CA ARG A 105 12.73 3.73 19.15
C ARG A 105 11.96 2.58 19.84
N GLY A 106 11.57 1.55 19.07
CA GLY A 106 10.88 0.37 19.59
C GLY A 106 9.39 0.53 19.86
N GLN A 107 8.73 1.58 19.32
CA GLN A 107 7.29 1.75 19.41
C GLN A 107 6.68 2.04 18.04
N ILE A 108 5.50 1.48 17.75
CA ILE A 108 4.68 1.86 16.61
C ILE A 108 3.83 3.09 16.99
N SER A 109 3.95 4.15 16.21
CA SER A 109 3.25 5.43 16.43
C SER A 109 1.99 5.58 15.56
N ALA A 110 1.95 4.87 14.43
CA ALA A 110 0.85 4.86 13.50
C ALA A 110 0.80 3.49 12.79
N ALA A 111 -0.40 2.93 12.71
CA ALA A 111 -0.71 1.77 11.90
C ALA A 111 -2.02 2.03 11.17
N ILE A 112 -2.00 1.99 9.84
CA ILE A 112 -3.17 2.16 8.99
C ILE A 112 -3.29 1.01 8.01
N ALA A 113 -4.50 0.53 7.76
CA ALA A 113 -4.79 -0.44 6.73
C ALA A 113 -6.21 -0.26 6.20
N ASP A 114 -6.37 -0.37 4.88
CA ASP A 114 -7.66 -0.20 4.23
C ASP A 114 -7.75 -0.97 2.89
N LEU A 115 -8.98 -1.21 2.47
CA LEU A 115 -9.36 -1.52 1.10
C LEU A 115 -10.17 -0.35 0.56
N SER A 116 -9.48 0.65 -0.01
CA SER A 116 -10.08 1.93 -0.40
C SER A 116 -10.87 1.80 -1.71
N PRO A 117 -12.11 2.33 -1.78
CA PRO A 117 -12.94 2.22 -2.98
C PRO A 117 -12.36 2.98 -4.17
N VAL A 118 -12.49 2.39 -5.37
CA VAL A 118 -12.23 3.07 -6.66
C VAL A 118 -13.51 3.65 -7.28
N ASN A 119 -14.63 3.55 -6.57
CA ASN A 119 -15.89 4.21 -6.88
C ASN A 119 -15.92 5.59 -6.18
N LEU A 120 -16.28 6.65 -6.91
CA LEU A 120 -16.25 8.03 -6.39
C LEU A 120 -17.34 8.30 -5.34
N GLU A 121 -18.41 7.51 -5.32
CA GLU A 121 -19.42 7.51 -4.26
C GLU A 121 -18.96 6.74 -3.00
N ARG A 122 -17.70 6.28 -2.97
CA ARG A 122 -17.04 5.59 -1.85
C ARG A 122 -17.62 4.21 -1.53
N ILE A 123 -18.19 3.54 -2.53
CA ILE A 123 -18.83 2.22 -2.35
C ILE A 123 -17.85 1.11 -2.73
N LEU A 124 -17.66 0.12 -1.85
CA LEU A 124 -16.96 -1.12 -2.19
C LEU A 124 -17.87 -2.10 -2.94
N PRO A 125 -17.32 -2.98 -3.79
CA PRO A 125 -18.12 -4.03 -4.41
C PRO A 125 -18.78 -4.94 -3.36
N ASP A 126 -19.97 -5.47 -3.64
CA ASP A 126 -20.77 -6.25 -2.68
C ASP A 126 -20.02 -7.44 -2.08
N GLY A 127 -19.17 -8.10 -2.89
CA GLY A 127 -18.31 -9.19 -2.43
C GLY A 127 -17.35 -8.77 -1.30
N TYR A 128 -16.81 -7.55 -1.37
CA TYR A 128 -15.98 -6.98 -0.32
C TYR A 128 -16.81 -6.60 0.90
N ASN A 129 -17.90 -5.84 0.73
CA ASN A 129 -18.77 -5.43 1.85
C ASN A 129 -19.28 -6.64 2.66
N SER A 130 -19.70 -7.71 1.98
CA SER A 130 -20.21 -8.94 2.62
C SER A 130 -19.15 -9.68 3.43
N GLN A 131 -17.88 -9.65 3.02
CA GLN A 131 -16.80 -10.32 3.75
C GLN A 131 -16.24 -9.45 4.86
N LEU A 132 -16.03 -8.15 4.60
CA LEU A 132 -15.48 -7.20 5.58
C LEU A 132 -16.43 -6.97 6.76
N SER A 133 -17.74 -6.92 6.52
CA SER A 133 -18.74 -6.81 7.60
C SER A 133 -18.81 -8.02 8.54
N LYS A 134 -18.23 -9.16 8.14
CA LYS A 134 -18.13 -10.36 9.00
C LYS A 134 -16.87 -10.37 9.85
N LEU A 135 -15.90 -9.49 9.56
CA LEU A 135 -14.71 -9.38 10.39
C LEU A 135 -15.09 -8.79 11.74
N THR A 136 -14.60 -9.40 12.81
CA THR A 136 -14.83 -8.90 14.17
C THR A 136 -14.28 -7.49 14.30
N THR A 137 -15.13 -6.55 14.72
CA THR A 137 -14.70 -5.19 15.06
C THR A 137 -13.63 -5.26 16.15
N SER A 138 -12.42 -4.87 15.80
CA SER A 138 -11.28 -4.90 16.72
C SER A 138 -11.31 -3.64 17.57
N ASN A 139 -11.50 -3.81 18.89
CA ASN A 139 -11.51 -2.70 19.84
C ASN A 139 -10.07 -2.31 20.19
N PHE A 140 -9.50 -1.38 19.43
CA PHE A 140 -8.21 -0.77 19.77
C PHE A 140 -8.39 0.37 20.77
N SER A 141 -7.49 0.46 21.73
CA SER A 141 -7.51 1.48 22.79
C SER A 141 -7.15 2.89 22.32
N GLN A 142 -6.41 3.01 21.21
CA GLN A 142 -5.99 4.31 20.66
C GLN A 142 -6.31 4.40 19.16
N PRO A 143 -7.59 4.51 18.77
CA PRO A 143 -7.97 4.87 17.41
C PRO A 143 -7.50 6.29 17.09
N ARG A 144 -7.28 6.57 15.80
CA ARG A 144 -6.85 7.86 15.30
C ARG A 144 -7.82 8.36 14.25
N ASP A 145 -8.08 9.67 14.29
CA ASP A 145 -8.86 10.31 13.24
C ASP A 145 -8.06 10.36 11.93
N LEU A 146 -8.76 10.07 10.84
CA LEU A 146 -8.22 10.25 9.50
C LEU A 146 -8.04 11.76 9.21
N PRO A 147 -7.01 12.15 8.45
CA PRO A 147 -6.86 13.53 7.98
C PRO A 147 -8.01 13.91 7.03
N GLU A 148 -8.20 15.20 6.74
CA GLU A 148 -9.27 15.68 5.85
C GLU A 148 -9.24 15.05 4.45
N TRP A 149 -8.04 14.75 3.92
CA TRP A 149 -7.88 14.06 2.64
C TRP A 149 -8.18 12.56 2.71
N GLY A 150 -8.35 12.00 3.91
CA GLY A 150 -8.65 10.60 4.17
C GLY A 150 -10.07 10.17 3.78
N ASN A 151 -10.84 11.04 3.13
CA ASN A 151 -12.12 10.66 2.52
C ASN A 151 -11.97 9.65 1.37
N ILE A 152 -10.74 9.35 0.94
CA ILE A 152 -10.44 8.26 0.01
C ILE A 152 -10.57 6.88 0.65
N PHE A 153 -10.45 6.77 1.97
CA PHE A 153 -10.50 5.49 2.68
C PHE A 153 -11.94 4.99 2.84
N SER A 154 -12.09 3.67 2.95
CA SER A 154 -13.38 3.01 3.18
C SER A 154 -13.85 3.15 4.63
N ASP A 155 -15.11 2.79 4.88
CA ASP A 155 -15.67 2.72 6.24
C ASP A 155 -15.04 1.59 7.09
N PHE A 156 -14.24 0.71 6.48
CA PHE A 156 -13.50 -0.37 7.16
C PHE A 156 -12.06 0.02 7.49
N CYS A 157 -11.62 1.25 7.17
CA CYS A 157 -10.26 1.69 7.42
C CYS A 157 -9.90 1.60 8.91
N LEU A 158 -8.84 0.87 9.22
CA LEU A 158 -8.22 0.91 10.55
C LEU A 158 -7.17 2.00 10.57
N PHE A 159 -7.25 2.94 11.50
CA PHE A 159 -6.16 3.85 11.79
C PHE A 159 -5.95 3.97 13.30
N ILE A 160 -4.81 3.49 13.79
CA ILE A 160 -4.57 3.31 15.23
C ILE A 160 -3.13 3.67 15.62
N ARG A 161 -2.90 3.76 16.93
CA ARG A 161 -1.59 3.58 17.56
C ARG A 161 -1.65 2.34 18.44
N PRO A 162 -1.02 1.21 18.07
CA PRO A 162 -1.02 0.03 18.93
C PRO A 162 -0.36 0.37 20.28
N SER A 163 -1.04 0.03 21.37
CA SER A 163 -0.59 0.30 22.75
C SER A 163 0.05 -0.91 23.43
N SER A 164 -0.11 -2.10 22.85
CA SER A 164 0.40 -3.36 23.40
C SER A 164 0.74 -4.36 22.30
N PRO A 165 1.59 -5.37 22.57
CA PRO A 165 1.87 -6.45 21.63
C PRO A 165 0.61 -7.23 21.21
N GLN A 166 -0.42 -7.26 22.05
CA GLN A 166 -1.71 -7.87 21.72
C GLN A 166 -2.42 -7.05 20.62
N GLU A 167 -2.42 -5.72 20.73
CA GLU A 167 -2.97 -4.86 19.68
C GLU A 167 -2.15 -4.91 18.40
N GLU A 168 -0.82 -5.06 18.48
CA GLU A 168 0.03 -5.30 17.30
C GLU A 168 -0.37 -6.61 16.59
N THR A 169 -0.58 -7.68 17.35
CA THR A 169 -1.03 -8.98 16.81
C THR A 169 -2.41 -8.89 16.21
N MET A 170 -3.34 -8.17 16.86
CA MET A 170 -4.68 -7.92 16.33
C MET A 170 -4.63 -7.15 15.01
N PHE A 171 -3.81 -6.09 14.92
CA PHE A 171 -3.63 -5.33 13.69
C PHE A 171 -3.09 -6.21 12.57
N LEU A 172 -2.04 -6.99 12.83
CA LEU A 172 -1.46 -7.92 11.84
C LEU A 172 -2.51 -8.90 11.31
N SER A 173 -3.26 -9.56 12.21
CA SER A 173 -4.31 -10.52 11.82
C SER A 173 -5.44 -9.86 11.03
N HIS A 174 -5.74 -8.59 11.32
CA HIS A 174 -6.72 -7.82 10.56
C HIS A 174 -6.23 -7.52 9.13
N VAL A 175 -4.96 -7.13 8.97
CA VAL A 175 -4.35 -6.90 7.65
C VAL A 175 -4.27 -8.20 6.84
N GLU A 176 -3.91 -9.31 7.48
CA GLU A 176 -3.94 -10.64 6.85
C GLU A 176 -5.34 -10.97 6.32
N SER A 177 -6.38 -10.71 7.12
CA SER A 177 -7.78 -10.89 6.71
C SER A 177 -8.16 -10.01 5.52
N PHE A 178 -7.73 -8.74 5.50
CA PHE A 178 -7.94 -7.86 4.34
C PHE A 178 -7.28 -8.41 3.08
N LEU A 179 -6.04 -8.86 3.18
CA LEU A 179 -5.30 -9.42 2.04
C LEU A 179 -5.89 -10.73 1.53
N ASP A 180 -6.30 -11.65 2.41
CA ASP A 180 -6.95 -12.91 2.04
C ASP A 180 -8.27 -12.64 1.29
N ILE A 181 -9.11 -11.74 1.82
CA ILE A 181 -10.35 -11.31 1.14
C ILE A 181 -10.01 -10.68 -0.20
N HIS A 182 -9.04 -9.77 -0.22
CA HIS A 182 -8.68 -9.00 -1.41
C HIS A 182 -8.14 -9.87 -2.54
N CYS A 183 -7.23 -10.79 -2.24
CA CYS A 183 -6.70 -11.71 -3.23
C CYS A 183 -7.76 -12.70 -3.71
N THR A 184 -8.61 -13.21 -2.82
CA THR A 184 -9.72 -14.12 -3.19
C THR A 184 -10.70 -13.45 -4.15
N GLN A 185 -11.10 -12.21 -3.84
CA GLN A 185 -12.00 -11.44 -4.70
C GLN A 185 -11.34 -11.05 -6.02
N ALA A 186 -10.04 -10.69 -6.02
CA ALA A 186 -9.31 -10.39 -7.24
C ALA A 186 -9.27 -11.60 -8.19
N ILE A 187 -8.95 -12.79 -7.70
CA ILE A 187 -8.92 -14.02 -8.50
C ILE A 187 -10.30 -14.35 -9.09
N ALA A 188 -11.37 -14.08 -8.35
CA ALA A 188 -12.74 -14.31 -8.78
C ALA A 188 -13.30 -13.19 -9.69
N SER A 189 -12.58 -12.08 -9.86
CA SER A 189 -13.06 -10.93 -10.64
C SER A 189 -13.00 -11.18 -12.14
N SER A 190 -13.93 -10.55 -12.87
CA SER A 190 -13.95 -10.52 -14.33
C SER A 190 -13.77 -9.08 -14.82
N PRO A 191 -13.23 -8.87 -16.04
CA PRO A 191 -13.18 -7.56 -16.64
C PRO A 191 -14.56 -6.89 -16.69
N VAL A 192 -14.62 -5.60 -16.37
CA VAL A 192 -15.85 -4.80 -16.41
C VAL A 192 -16.14 -4.27 -17.82
N ALA A 193 -17.35 -3.76 -18.01
CA ALA A 193 -17.70 -3.04 -19.24
C ALA A 193 -16.83 -1.77 -19.42
N PRO A 194 -16.49 -1.37 -20.66
CA PRO A 194 -15.62 -0.22 -20.93
C PRO A 194 -16.03 1.08 -20.23
N GLU A 195 -17.33 1.32 -20.07
CA GLU A 195 -17.85 2.52 -19.40
C GLU A 195 -17.48 2.58 -17.92
N LYS A 196 -17.35 1.43 -17.26
CA LYS A 196 -16.96 1.33 -15.85
C LYS A 196 -15.46 1.46 -15.65
N VAL A 197 -14.64 1.09 -16.65
CA VAL A 197 -13.17 1.28 -16.63
C VAL A 197 -12.82 2.76 -16.40
N ALA A 198 -13.49 3.68 -17.10
CA ALA A 198 -13.25 5.11 -16.93
C ALA A 198 -13.55 5.61 -15.51
N GLN A 199 -14.58 5.07 -14.85
CA GLN A 199 -14.91 5.39 -13.46
C GLN A 199 -13.83 4.87 -12.50
N ILE A 200 -13.36 3.64 -12.72
CA ILE A 200 -12.28 3.03 -11.92
C ILE A 200 -10.99 3.83 -12.06
N ILE A 201 -10.61 4.25 -13.27
CA ILE A 201 -9.44 5.10 -13.51
C ILE A 201 -9.59 6.42 -12.74
N ALA A 202 -10.76 7.06 -12.77
CA ALA A 202 -11.00 8.29 -12.02
C ALA A 202 -10.85 8.10 -10.50
N GLY A 203 -11.36 6.99 -9.96
CA GLY A 203 -11.19 6.65 -8.55
C GLY A 203 -9.74 6.38 -8.14
N GLN A 204 -9.01 5.59 -8.92
CA GLN A 204 -7.58 5.35 -8.70
C GLN A 204 -6.76 6.65 -8.83
N HIS A 205 -7.08 7.49 -9.81
CA HIS A 205 -6.43 8.80 -9.96
C HIS A 205 -6.68 9.70 -8.75
N ASN A 206 -7.92 9.75 -8.24
CA ASN A 206 -8.24 10.47 -7.01
C ASN A 206 -7.46 9.93 -5.81
N TYR A 207 -7.42 8.60 -5.63
CA TYR A 207 -6.63 7.97 -4.57
C TYR A 207 -5.15 8.38 -4.62
N CYS A 208 -4.51 8.22 -5.78
CA CYS A 208 -3.09 8.55 -5.94
C CYS A 208 -2.82 10.04 -5.73
N THR A 209 -3.66 10.92 -6.29
CA THR A 209 -3.52 12.38 -6.14
C THR A 209 -3.64 12.80 -4.68
N LYS A 210 -4.58 12.22 -3.93
CA LYS A 210 -4.76 12.52 -2.50
C LYS A 210 -3.60 11.98 -1.65
N GLN A 211 -3.10 10.79 -1.96
CA GLN A 211 -1.93 10.24 -1.29
C GLN A 211 -0.65 11.04 -1.58
N GLN A 212 -0.49 11.60 -2.79
CA GLN A 212 0.63 12.50 -3.13
C GLN A 212 0.63 13.81 -2.32
N GLN A 213 -0.53 14.21 -1.77
CA GLN A 213 -0.68 15.36 -0.86
C GLN A 213 -0.33 15.02 0.59
N ASN A 214 0.07 13.77 0.89
CA ASN A 214 0.50 13.37 2.23
C ASN A 214 1.87 13.98 2.58
N ASP A 215 1.82 15.13 3.24
CA ASP A 215 2.98 15.90 3.71
C ASP A 215 4.00 15.10 4.53
N LYS A 216 3.59 14.04 5.25
CA LYS A 216 4.50 13.36 6.19
C LYS A 216 5.59 12.59 5.47
N THR A 217 5.22 11.75 4.51
CA THR A 217 6.18 10.98 3.71
C THR A 217 7.04 11.91 2.87
N ARG A 218 6.41 12.88 2.19
CA ARG A 218 7.10 13.88 1.37
C ARG A 218 8.20 14.62 2.15
N ARG A 219 7.91 15.14 3.34
CA ARG A 219 8.90 15.87 4.16
C ARG A 219 10.11 15.02 4.56
N VAL A 220 9.94 13.72 4.78
CA VAL A 220 11.07 12.81 5.09
C VAL A 220 11.98 12.69 3.87
N LEU A 221 11.40 12.48 2.68
CA LEU A 221 12.15 12.37 1.43
C LEU A 221 12.82 13.69 1.04
N GLU A 222 12.12 14.82 1.17
CA GLU A 222 12.67 16.15 0.85
C GLU A 222 13.89 16.49 1.70
N LYS A 223 13.84 16.21 3.01
CA LYS A 223 14.98 16.46 3.90
C LYS A 223 16.19 15.56 3.59
N ALA A 224 15.96 14.37 3.02
CA ALA A 224 17.01 13.40 2.74
C ALA A 224 17.61 13.55 1.34
N PHE A 225 16.79 13.91 0.35
CA PHE A 225 17.15 13.85 -1.08
C PHE A 225 16.84 15.13 -1.86
N GLY A 226 16.17 16.11 -1.25
CA GLY A 226 15.74 17.35 -1.91
C GLY A 226 14.35 17.25 -2.54
N VAL A 227 13.81 18.42 -2.93
CA VAL A 227 12.42 18.59 -3.38
C VAL A 227 12.13 17.83 -4.67
N ASP A 228 12.98 17.98 -5.69
CA ASP A 228 12.74 17.38 -7.01
C ASP A 228 12.79 15.85 -6.95
N TRP A 229 13.71 15.30 -6.15
CA TRP A 229 13.81 13.85 -5.94
C TRP A 229 12.59 13.31 -5.21
N ALA A 230 12.13 14.00 -4.16
CA ALA A 230 10.93 13.62 -3.43
C ALA A 230 9.69 13.67 -4.32
N GLU A 231 9.54 14.71 -5.16
CA GLU A 231 8.45 14.81 -6.12
C GLU A 231 8.46 13.65 -7.13
N ASN A 232 9.63 13.34 -7.70
CA ASN A 232 9.77 12.20 -8.59
C ASN A 232 9.41 10.89 -7.89
N TYR A 233 9.94 10.65 -6.69
CA TYR A 233 9.66 9.44 -5.93
C TYR A 233 8.17 9.29 -5.60
N MET A 234 7.51 10.36 -5.18
CA MET A 234 6.07 10.36 -4.89
C MET A 234 5.22 10.05 -6.13
N THR A 235 5.60 10.60 -7.30
CA THR A 235 4.78 10.54 -8.53
C THR A 235 5.12 9.39 -9.46
N THR A 236 6.27 8.73 -9.30
CA THR A 236 6.67 7.60 -10.16
C THR A 236 6.95 6.30 -9.40
N VAL A 237 7.14 6.36 -8.07
CA VAL A 237 7.42 5.18 -7.24
C VAL A 237 6.30 4.89 -6.25
N LEU A 238 5.85 5.84 -5.44
CA LEU A 238 4.84 5.56 -4.43
C LEU A 238 3.41 5.54 -5.00
N PHE A 239 3.05 6.58 -5.74
CA PHE A 239 1.67 6.80 -6.18
C PHE A 239 1.62 7.24 -7.65
N ASP A 240 2.20 6.44 -8.54
CA ASP A 240 2.12 6.67 -9.98
C ASP A 240 0.68 6.58 -10.48
N LEU A 241 0.28 7.51 -11.34
CA LEU A 241 -1.10 7.60 -11.82
C LEU A 241 -1.44 6.42 -12.76
N PRO A 242 -2.71 5.94 -12.76
CA PRO A 242 -3.14 4.95 -13.74
C PRO A 242 -3.11 5.55 -15.16
N GLU A 243 -2.61 4.80 -16.13
CA GLU A 243 -2.65 5.19 -17.54
C GLU A 243 -4.06 4.99 -18.11
N LEU A 244 -4.47 5.88 -19.01
CA LEU A 244 -5.64 5.65 -19.87
C LEU A 244 -5.25 4.59 -20.91
N PRO A 245 -6.06 3.53 -21.12
CA PRO A 245 -5.75 2.55 -22.15
C PRO A 245 -5.66 3.25 -23.52
N GLU A 246 -4.59 2.97 -24.27
CA GLU A 246 -4.46 3.46 -25.65
C GLU A 246 -5.67 2.98 -26.48
N MET A 247 -6.31 3.88 -27.22
CA MET A 247 -7.49 3.57 -28.07
C MET A 247 -7.23 2.49 -29.14
N SER A 248 -5.99 2.04 -29.32
CA SER A 248 -5.59 0.95 -30.21
C SER A 248 -5.86 -0.44 -29.63
N ALA A 249 -5.84 -0.61 -28.30
CA ALA A 249 -6.00 -1.91 -27.63
C ALA A 249 -7.45 -2.39 -27.55
N ILE A 250 -8.43 -1.49 -27.64
CA ILE A 250 -9.86 -1.80 -27.56
C ILE A 250 -10.37 -2.54 -28.81
N LYS A 251 -9.63 -2.47 -29.94
CA LYS A 251 -10.05 -3.11 -31.19
C LYS A 251 -9.79 -4.63 -31.26
N ASN A 252 -9.06 -5.21 -30.32
CA ASN A 252 -8.67 -6.64 -30.37
C ASN A 252 -9.38 -7.53 -29.34
N CYS A 253 -10.38 -7.02 -28.60
CA CYS A 253 -11.17 -7.79 -27.63
C CYS A 253 -12.63 -8.02 -28.05
N TYR A 254 -12.95 -7.89 -29.33
CA TYR A 254 -14.24 -8.29 -29.90
C TYR A 254 -14.07 -9.45 -30.89
#